data_AF-A0A2V7S0T4-F1
#
_entry.id   AF-A0A2V7S0T4-F1
#
_cell.length_a   1.000
_cell.length_b   1.000
_cell.length_c   1.000
_cell.angle_alpha   90.00
_cell.angle_beta   90.00
_cell.angle_gamma   90.00
#
_symmetry.space_group_name_H-M   'P 1'
#
loop_
_entity.id
_entity.type
_entity.pdbx_description
1 polymer ?
#
loop_
_entity_poly.entity_id
_entity_poly.type
_entity_poly.pdbx_seq_one_letter_code
_entity_poly.pdbx_strand_id
1 'polypeptide(L)'
;ALARCGVTPDVVPARYVAEAVVGALAARGDLRGKRVLLPRAREARDALPEGLRAHGAVVDVIPVYDTVREPGDGGALAAELRAARIDVVTFTSSSTVRSFVDLVGREAAACGRFVVAVIGPVTAATARELG
;
A
#
# COMPACT_ATOMS: atom_id res chain seq x y z
N ALA A 1 -6.85 -0.47 15.08
CA ALA A 1 -7.06 -1.94 15.09
C ALA A 1 -6.52 -2.56 16.37
N LEU A 2 -5.21 -2.47 16.66
CA LEU A 2 -4.57 -3.04 17.85
C LEU A 2 -5.24 -2.66 19.17
N ALA A 3 -5.60 -1.39 19.36
CA ALA A 3 -6.28 -0.92 20.58
C ALA A 3 -7.63 -1.62 20.84
N ARG A 4 -8.37 -2.02 19.79
CA ARG A 4 -9.62 -2.80 19.94
C ARG A 4 -9.36 -4.22 20.45
N CYS A 5 -8.15 -4.72 20.28
CA CYS A 5 -7.68 -5.98 20.82
C CYS A 5 -6.95 -5.81 22.16
N GLY A 6 -7.02 -4.63 22.79
CA GLY A 6 -6.34 -4.35 24.07
C GLY A 6 -4.84 -4.10 23.96
N VAL A 7 -4.29 -3.91 22.75
CA VAL A 7 -2.86 -3.67 22.53
C VAL A 7 -2.59 -2.20 22.24
N THR A 8 -1.78 -1.56 23.08
CA THR A 8 -1.29 -0.19 22.88
C THR A 8 0.12 -0.24 22.30
N PRO A 9 0.39 0.38 21.13
CA PRO A 9 1.74 0.41 20.57
C PRO A 9 2.68 1.21 21.48
N ASP A 10 3.79 0.60 21.86
CA ASP A 10 4.86 1.30 22.58
C ASP A 10 5.51 2.38 21.71
N VAL A 11 5.56 2.15 20.40
CA VAL A 11 6.22 3.02 19.42
C VAL A 11 5.28 3.32 18.27
N VAL A 12 5.18 4.61 17.95
CA VAL A 12 4.56 5.10 16.73
C VAL A 12 5.55 6.07 16.08
N PRO A 13 6.02 5.81 14.85
CA PRO A 13 6.98 6.70 14.20
C PRO A 13 6.32 8.03 13.79
N ALA A 14 7.10 9.11 13.74
CA ALA A 14 6.62 10.41 13.26
C ALA A 14 6.28 10.41 11.76
N ARG A 15 6.84 9.46 11.00
CA ARG A 15 6.56 9.25 9.58
C ARG A 15 6.10 7.81 9.36
N TYR A 16 5.07 7.63 8.54
CA TYR A 16 4.48 6.32 8.24
C TYR A 16 5.27 5.58 7.15
N VAL A 17 6.57 5.36 7.38
CA VAL A 17 7.49 4.65 6.48
C VAL A 17 8.34 3.65 7.27
N ALA A 18 8.85 2.61 6.59
CA ALA A 18 9.58 1.51 7.21
C ALA A 18 10.83 2.00 7.96
N GLU A 19 11.58 2.90 7.34
CA GLU A 19 12.83 3.47 7.85
C GLU A 19 12.61 4.22 9.16
N ALA A 20 11.47 4.92 9.28
CA ALA A 20 11.11 5.65 10.49
C ALA A 20 10.74 4.70 11.64
N VAL A 21 10.16 3.53 11.34
CA VAL A 21 9.92 2.47 12.35
C VAL A 21 11.25 1.91 12.86
N VAL A 22 12.18 1.59 11.95
CA VAL A 22 13.53 1.09 12.32
C VAL A 22 14.23 2.11 13.22
N GLY A 23 14.26 3.38 12.82
CA GLY A 23 14.88 4.45 13.60
C GLY A 23 14.22 4.64 14.96
N ALA A 24 12.89 4.58 15.04
CA ALA A 24 12.17 4.74 16.30
C ALA A 24 12.40 3.56 17.27
N LEU A 25 12.54 2.34 16.76
CA LEU A 25 12.89 1.17 17.57
C LEU A 25 14.35 1.23 18.05
N ALA A 26 15.29 1.57 17.16
CA ALA A 26 16.70 1.69 17.51
C ALA A 26 16.96 2.82 18.52
N ALA A 27 16.19 3.91 18.45
CA ALA A 27 16.28 5.01 19.44
C ALA A 27 15.85 4.60 20.85
N ARG A 28 15.12 3.48 21.00
CA ARG A 28 14.70 2.98 22.32
C ARG A 28 15.67 1.98 22.94
N GLY A 29 16.62 1.45 22.18
CA GLY A 29 17.63 0.54 22.69
C GLY A 29 18.28 -0.31 21.62
N ASP A 30 19.30 -1.06 22.05
CA ASP A 30 20.02 -1.97 21.18
C ASP A 30 19.11 -3.12 20.69
N LEU A 31 19.09 -3.30 19.37
CA LEU A 31 18.31 -4.32 18.69
C LEU A 31 19.09 -5.63 18.49
N ARG A 32 20.40 -5.66 18.79
CA ARG A 32 21.24 -6.84 18.62
C ARG A 32 20.71 -8.03 19.40
N GLY A 33 20.48 -9.14 18.69
CA GLY A 33 19.96 -10.39 19.25
C GLY A 33 18.48 -10.35 19.66
N LYS A 34 17.79 -9.21 19.50
CA LYS A 34 16.35 -9.12 19.76
C LYS A 34 15.59 -9.88 18.68
N ARG A 35 14.59 -10.66 19.10
CA ARG A 35 13.71 -11.40 18.19
C ARG A 35 12.49 -10.56 17.85
N VAL A 36 12.22 -10.38 16.56
CA VAL A 36 11.09 -9.59 16.06
C VAL A 36 10.23 -10.44 15.17
N LEU A 37 8.94 -10.56 15.51
CA LEU A 37 7.94 -11.19 14.68
C LEU A 37 7.25 -10.12 13.82
N LEU A 38 7.26 -10.29 12.50
CA LEU A 38 6.69 -9.34 11.56
C LEU A 38 5.55 -9.95 10.73
N PRO A 39 4.29 -9.87 11.21
CA PRO A 39 3.12 -10.24 10.43
C PRO A 39 2.85 -9.18 9.35
N ARG A 40 2.77 -9.59 8.07
CA ARG A 40 2.59 -8.67 6.93
C ARG A 40 1.90 -9.32 5.73
N ALA A 41 1.60 -8.53 4.70
CA ALA A 41 1.24 -9.05 3.37
C ALA A 41 2.35 -9.95 2.83
N ARG A 42 1.99 -11.02 2.09
CA ARG A 42 2.95 -11.88 1.40
C ARG A 42 3.88 -11.10 0.48
N GLU A 43 3.32 -10.23 -0.33
CA GLU A 43 4.07 -9.35 -1.23
C GLU A 43 4.19 -7.96 -0.61
N ALA A 44 5.30 -7.67 0.04
CA ALA A 44 5.54 -6.36 0.61
C ALA A 44 7.04 -6.05 0.72
N ARG A 45 7.41 -4.77 0.57
CA ARG A 45 8.81 -4.29 0.48
C ARG A 45 9.69 -4.75 1.66
N ASP A 46 10.92 -5.16 1.41
CA ASP A 46 11.82 -5.70 2.46
C ASP A 46 12.55 -4.66 3.32
N ALA A 47 12.31 -3.36 3.07
CA ALA A 47 12.96 -2.27 3.80
C ALA A 47 12.87 -2.37 5.34
N LEU A 48 11.73 -2.81 5.90
CA LEU A 48 11.57 -2.97 7.36
C LEU A 48 12.36 -4.18 7.90
N PRO A 49 12.14 -5.43 7.42
CA PRO A 49 12.88 -6.57 7.94
C PRO A 49 14.39 -6.45 7.69
N GLU A 50 14.82 -5.92 6.54
CA GLU A 50 16.24 -5.66 6.26
C GLU A 50 16.81 -4.59 7.19
N GLY A 51 16.11 -3.48 7.37
CA GLY A 51 16.57 -2.41 8.27
C GLY A 51 16.70 -2.87 9.72
N LEU A 52 15.80 -3.72 10.22
CA LEU A 52 15.93 -4.32 11.55
C LEU A 52 17.09 -5.31 11.64
N ARG A 53 17.29 -6.17 10.63
CA ARG A 53 18.44 -7.10 10.57
C ARG A 53 19.77 -6.37 10.49
N ALA A 54 19.83 -5.24 9.80
CA ALA A 54 21.01 -4.38 9.74
C ALA A 54 21.40 -3.82 11.13
N HIS A 55 20.45 -3.71 12.06
CA HIS A 55 20.70 -3.36 13.46
C HIS A 55 20.93 -4.59 14.36
N GLY A 56 21.12 -5.78 13.79
CA GLY A 56 21.42 -7.01 14.51
C GLY A 56 20.21 -7.74 15.10
N ALA A 57 18.98 -7.35 14.76
CA ALA A 57 17.79 -8.07 15.16
C ALA A 57 17.63 -9.40 14.38
N VAL A 58 17.05 -10.40 15.03
CA VAL A 58 16.62 -11.65 14.42
C VAL A 58 15.15 -11.49 14.03
N VAL A 59 14.85 -11.42 12.73
CA VAL A 59 13.51 -11.08 12.23
C VAL A 59 12.84 -12.27 11.56
N ASP A 60 11.74 -12.72 12.14
CA ASP A 60 10.84 -13.74 11.63
C ASP A 60 9.68 -13.06 10.88
N VAL A 61 9.62 -13.21 9.56
CA VAL A 61 8.55 -12.61 8.73
C VAL A 61 7.46 -13.65 8.51
N ILE A 62 6.22 -13.32 8.84
CA ILE A 62 5.07 -14.19 8.62
C ILE A 62 4.08 -13.51 7.66
N PRO A 63 3.83 -14.09 6.47
CA PRO A 63 2.74 -13.63 5.62
C PRO A 63 1.40 -14.01 6.26
N VAL A 64 0.56 -13.03 6.55
CA VAL A 64 -0.76 -13.24 7.19
C VAL A 64 -1.95 -12.90 6.29
N TYR A 65 -1.69 -12.33 5.10
CA TYR A 65 -2.68 -12.12 4.06
C TYR A 65 -2.02 -11.95 2.68
N ASP A 66 -2.81 -12.15 1.63
CA ASP A 66 -2.42 -11.89 0.24
C ASP A 66 -3.19 -10.67 -0.28
N THR A 67 -2.55 -9.86 -1.11
CA THR A 67 -3.24 -8.81 -1.87
C THR A 67 -3.66 -9.41 -3.20
N VAL A 68 -4.94 -9.74 -3.32
CA VAL A 68 -5.52 -10.26 -4.56
C VAL A 68 -6.33 -9.17 -5.24
N ARG A 69 -6.47 -9.27 -6.56
CA ARG A 69 -7.38 -8.40 -7.31
C ARG A 69 -8.81 -8.85 -7.03
N GLU A 70 -9.68 -7.88 -6.82
CA GLU A 70 -11.13 -8.14 -6.72
C GLU A 70 -11.67 -8.48 -8.12
N PRO A 71 -12.27 -9.67 -8.32
CA PRO A 71 -12.99 -9.98 -9.55
C PRO A 71 -14.31 -9.19 -9.58
N GLY A 72 -14.28 -8.00 -10.17
CA GLY A 72 -15.47 -7.16 -10.38
C GLY A 72 -15.99 -7.23 -11.81
N ASP A 73 -17.23 -6.74 -12.02
CA ASP A 73 -17.75 -6.45 -13.36
C ASP A 73 -17.11 -5.16 -13.88
N GLY A 74 -15.94 -5.31 -14.49
CA GLY A 74 -15.24 -4.20 -15.15
C GLY A 74 -16.01 -3.62 -16.33
N GLY A 75 -16.92 -4.38 -16.95
CA GLY A 75 -17.74 -3.94 -18.08
C GLY A 75 -18.79 -2.92 -17.67
N ALA A 76 -19.53 -3.19 -16.59
CA ALA A 76 -20.48 -2.25 -16.02
C ALA A 76 -19.79 -0.95 -15.58
N LEU A 77 -18.68 -1.05 -14.85
CA LEU A 77 -17.91 0.13 -14.42
C LEU A 77 -17.36 0.92 -15.63
N ALA A 78 -16.85 0.24 -16.66
CA ALA A 78 -16.41 0.88 -17.89
C ALA A 78 -17.55 1.64 -18.61
N ALA A 79 -18.78 1.11 -18.58
CA ALA A 79 -19.94 1.78 -19.15
C ALA A 79 -20.34 3.04 -18.35
N GLU A 80 -20.30 2.98 -17.01
CA GLU A 80 -20.52 4.13 -16.13
C GLU A 80 -19.51 5.26 -16.38
N LEU A 81 -18.22 4.92 -16.51
CA LEU A 81 -17.14 5.88 -16.80
C LEU A 81 -17.34 6.56 -18.16
N ARG A 82 -17.63 5.79 -19.23
CA ARG A 82 -17.88 6.35 -20.56
C ARG A 82 -19.13 7.23 -20.60
N ALA A 83 -20.15 6.89 -19.81
CA ALA A 83 -21.39 7.65 -19.68
C ALA A 83 -21.25 8.92 -18.82
N ALA A 84 -20.05 9.23 -18.30
CA ALA A 84 -19.80 10.35 -17.40
C ALA A 84 -20.71 10.36 -16.16
N ARG A 85 -21.04 9.17 -15.63
CA ARG A 85 -21.80 9.00 -14.37
C ARG A 85 -20.91 8.95 -13.12
N ILE A 86 -19.60 8.97 -13.32
CA ILE A 86 -18.58 9.03 -12.27
C ILE A 86 -17.74 10.28 -12.54
N ASP A 87 -17.78 11.24 -11.62
CA ASP A 87 -17.06 12.49 -11.77
C ASP A 87 -15.59 12.39 -11.32
N VAL A 88 -15.30 11.53 -10.33
CA VAL A 88 -13.98 11.41 -9.70
C VAL A 88 -13.64 9.96 -9.40
N VAL A 89 -12.41 9.56 -9.74
CA VAL A 89 -11.80 8.29 -9.33
C VAL A 89 -10.59 8.58 -8.47
N THR A 90 -10.51 7.96 -7.28
CA THR A 90 -9.42 8.19 -6.32
C THR A 90 -8.52 6.96 -6.20
N PHE A 91 -7.20 7.16 -6.24
CA PHE A 91 -6.20 6.10 -6.08
C PHE A 91 -5.30 6.33 -4.87
N THR A 92 -5.16 5.29 -4.05
CA THR A 92 -4.37 5.29 -2.82
C THR A 92 -3.03 4.56 -2.98
N SER A 93 -2.79 3.95 -4.13
CA SER A 93 -1.50 3.32 -4.47
C SER A 93 -1.36 3.12 -5.98
N SER A 94 -0.13 2.95 -6.46
CA SER A 94 0.12 2.56 -7.86
C SER A 94 -0.51 1.21 -8.23
N SER A 95 -0.65 0.27 -7.28
CA SER A 95 -1.29 -1.02 -7.56
C SER A 95 -2.79 -0.87 -7.81
N THR A 96 -3.46 0.08 -7.15
CA THR A 96 -4.88 0.39 -7.42
C THR A 96 -5.10 0.99 -8.81
N VAL A 97 -4.18 1.84 -9.29
CA VAL A 97 -4.25 2.38 -10.67
C VAL A 97 -4.16 1.25 -11.70
N ARG A 98 -3.14 0.38 -11.58
CA ARG A 98 -2.95 -0.74 -12.50
C ARG A 98 -4.15 -1.70 -12.47
N SER A 99 -4.63 -2.03 -11.28
CA SER A 99 -5.80 -2.91 -11.13
C SER A 99 -7.06 -2.32 -11.76
N PHE A 100 -7.27 -1.01 -11.63
CA PHE A 100 -8.39 -0.32 -12.26
C PHE A 100 -8.29 -0.35 -13.79
N VAL A 101 -7.13 0.01 -14.36
CA VAL A 101 -6.92 0.00 -15.82
C VAL A 101 -7.11 -1.41 -16.39
N ASP A 102 -6.59 -2.43 -15.71
CA ASP A 102 -6.77 -3.83 -16.09
C ASP A 102 -8.25 -4.26 -16.01
N LEU A 103 -8.99 -3.75 -15.01
CA LEU A 103 -10.40 -4.08 -14.79
C LEU A 103 -11.33 -3.45 -15.83
N VAL A 104 -11.22 -2.14 -16.07
CA VAL A 104 -12.13 -1.41 -16.97
C VAL A 104 -11.66 -1.34 -18.42
N GLY A 105 -10.40 -1.71 -18.66
CA GLY A 105 -9.71 -1.53 -19.94
C GLY A 105 -9.23 -0.08 -20.13
N ARG A 106 -8.10 0.04 -20.85
CA ARG A 106 -7.42 1.34 -21.05
C ARG A 106 -8.29 2.41 -21.69
N GLU A 107 -9.17 2.02 -22.62
CA GLU A 107 -10.07 2.94 -23.31
C GLU A 107 -11.05 3.64 -22.33
N ALA A 108 -11.64 2.88 -21.41
CA ALA A 108 -12.54 3.44 -20.41
C ALA A 108 -11.78 4.20 -19.32
N ALA A 109 -10.60 3.72 -18.92
CA ALA A 109 -9.76 4.37 -17.93
C ALA A 109 -9.21 5.74 -18.39
N ALA A 110 -8.99 5.92 -19.70
CA ALA A 110 -8.45 7.15 -20.28
C ALA A 110 -9.50 7.94 -21.07
N CYS A 111 -10.79 7.78 -20.77
CA CYS A 111 -11.89 8.40 -21.53
C CYS A 111 -11.99 9.92 -21.37
N GLY A 112 -11.26 10.51 -20.40
CA GLY A 112 -11.25 11.94 -20.14
C GLY A 112 -12.56 12.50 -19.58
N ARG A 113 -13.46 11.65 -19.08
CA ARG A 113 -14.79 12.04 -18.55
C ARG A 113 -14.83 12.25 -17.04
N PHE A 114 -13.74 11.96 -16.33
CA PHE A 114 -13.66 12.03 -14.88
C PHE A 114 -12.31 12.60 -14.43
N VAL A 115 -12.27 13.10 -13.20
CA VAL A 115 -11.06 13.59 -12.55
C VAL A 115 -10.37 12.47 -11.80
N VAL A 116 -9.04 12.41 -11.87
CA VAL A 116 -8.22 11.47 -11.11
C VAL A 116 -7.62 12.17 -9.90
N ALA A 117 -7.94 11.68 -8.69
CA ALA A 117 -7.32 12.08 -7.44
C ALA A 117 -6.33 11.00 -6.97
N VAL A 118 -5.13 11.39 -6.54
CA VAL A 118 -4.08 10.45 -6.12
C VAL A 118 -3.45 10.86 -4.81
N ILE A 119 -3.07 9.89 -3.99
CA ILE A 119 -2.49 10.14 -2.66
C ILE A 119 -1.08 10.76 -2.70
N GLY A 120 -0.36 10.65 -3.82
CA GLY A 120 1.01 11.12 -3.90
C GLY A 120 1.68 10.99 -5.26
N PRO A 121 2.91 11.49 -5.40
CA PRO A 121 3.60 11.66 -6.68
C PRO A 121 3.92 10.34 -7.39
N VAL A 122 4.20 9.26 -6.65
CA VAL A 122 4.46 7.93 -7.23
C VAL A 122 3.19 7.38 -7.89
N THR A 123 2.04 7.52 -7.23
CA THR A 123 0.74 7.13 -7.78
C THR A 123 0.35 8.01 -8.97
N ALA A 124 0.64 9.32 -8.89
CA ALA A 124 0.44 10.26 -10.00
C ALA A 124 1.25 9.86 -11.24
N ALA A 125 2.51 9.44 -11.07
CA ALA A 125 3.34 8.98 -12.16
C ALA A 125 2.76 7.72 -12.82
N THR A 126 2.31 6.74 -12.02
CA THR A 126 1.65 5.54 -12.55
C THR A 126 0.35 5.85 -13.29
N ALA A 127 -0.46 6.79 -12.80
CA ALA A 127 -1.67 7.23 -13.51
C ALA A 127 -1.31 7.77 -14.89
N ARG A 128 -0.43 8.77 -14.97
CA ARG A 128 0.01 9.39 -16.23
C ARG A 128 0.63 8.40 -17.22
N GLU A 129 1.35 7.39 -16.73
CA GLU A 129 1.92 6.32 -17.56
C GLU A 129 0.82 5.53 -18.29
N LEU A 130 -0.32 5.32 -17.62
CA LEU A 130 -1.40 4.45 -18.11
C LEU A 130 -2.50 5.20 -18.86
N GLY A 131 -2.62 6.51 -18.68
CA GLY A 131 -3.55 7.39 -19.41
C GLY A 131 -4.32 8.32 -18.48
#